data_AF-I4I1M9-F1
#
_entry.id   AF-I4I1M9-F1
#
_cell.length_a   1.000
_cell.length_b   1.000
_cell.length_c   1.000
_cell.angle_alpha   90.00
_cell.angle_beta   90.00
_cell.angle_gamma   90.00
#
_symmetry.space_group_name_H-M   'P 1'
#
loop_
_entity.id
_entity.type
_entity.pdbx_description
1 polymer ?
#
loop_
_entity_poly.entity_id
_entity_poly.type
_entity_poly.pdbx_seq_one_letter_code
_entity_poly.pdbx_strand_id
1 'polypeptide(L)'
;MNKVYNFAFNRNAEQEGLNYWAERLDSGAITLANFALEIGLGAQGDDIIALRNKLTSADLFTNSLDLPEERAAYSGESAALFGRNWLSDFGTTVSTQAWVDAAISSLVS
;
A
#
# COMPACT_ATOMS: atom_id res chain seq x y z
N MET A 1 -8.01 10.76 -4.62
CA MET A 1 -8.71 10.10 -3.49
C MET A 1 -8.87 8.60 -3.70
N ASN A 2 -9.58 8.11 -4.74
CA ASN A 2 -9.72 6.65 -4.98
C ASN A 2 -8.39 5.88 -5.02
N LYS A 3 -7.30 6.46 -5.56
CA LYS A 3 -5.98 5.82 -5.50
C LYS A 3 -5.53 5.51 -4.07
N VAL A 4 -5.74 6.42 -3.11
CA VAL A 4 -5.39 6.21 -1.69
C VAL A 4 -6.20 5.07 -1.10
N TYR A 5 -7.50 5.04 -1.35
CA TYR A 5 -8.37 3.95 -0.89
C TYR A 5 -8.01 2.60 -1.53
N ASN A 6 -7.70 2.57 -2.82
CA ASN A 6 -7.28 1.33 -3.48
C ASN A 6 -5.93 0.84 -2.93
N PHE A 7 -4.98 1.74 -2.70
CA PHE A 7 -3.69 1.37 -2.10
C PHE A 7 -3.83 0.85 -0.67
N ALA A 8 -4.69 1.47 0.14
CA ALA A 8 -4.86 1.09 1.55
C ALA A 8 -5.77 -0.14 1.72
N PHE A 9 -6.88 -0.21 0.98
CA PHE A 9 -8.02 -1.09 1.28
C PHE A 9 -8.49 -1.96 0.12
N ASN A 10 -7.88 -1.87 -1.07
CA ASN A 10 -8.30 -2.61 -2.26
C ASN A 10 -9.76 -2.36 -2.71
N ARG A 11 -10.28 -1.17 -2.42
CA ARG A 11 -11.61 -0.75 -2.87
C ARG A 11 -11.64 0.74 -3.19
N ASN A 12 -12.70 1.16 -3.88
CA ASN A 12 -13.01 2.57 -4.04
C ASN A 12 -13.64 3.15 -2.78
N ALA A 13 -13.47 4.46 -2.61
CA ALA A 13 -14.17 5.20 -1.58
C ALA A 13 -15.67 5.30 -1.91
N GLU A 14 -16.49 5.37 -0.88
CA GLU A 14 -17.90 5.74 -0.98
C GLU A 14 -18.04 7.18 -1.49
N GLN A 15 -19.10 7.45 -2.26
CA GLN A 15 -19.32 8.77 -2.86
C GLN A 15 -19.43 9.89 -1.81
N GLU A 16 -20.08 9.62 -0.68
CA GLU A 16 -20.21 10.58 0.41
C GLU A 16 -18.84 10.95 1.01
N GLY A 17 -17.99 9.95 1.23
CA GLY A 17 -16.61 10.16 1.68
C GLY A 17 -15.80 10.98 0.67
N LEU A 18 -15.92 10.68 -0.63
CA LEU A 18 -15.25 11.46 -1.68
C LEU A 18 -15.64 12.94 -1.64
N ASN A 19 -16.93 13.24 -1.47
CA ASN A 19 -17.41 14.62 -1.41
C ASN A 19 -16.85 15.34 -0.18
N TYR A 20 -16.89 14.70 1.00
CA TYR A 20 -16.35 15.25 2.25
C TYR A 20 -14.87 15.63 2.14
N TRP A 21 -14.07 14.77 1.51
CA TRP A 21 -12.63 14.98 1.35
C TRP A 21 -12.29 15.95 0.23
N ALA A 22 -13.07 15.97 -0.87
CA ALA A 22 -12.90 16.91 -1.96
C ALA A 22 -13.01 18.36 -1.49
N GLU A 23 -14.06 18.70 -0.73
CA GLU A 23 -14.25 20.05 -0.19
C GLU A 23 -13.07 20.53 0.67
N ARG A 24 -12.48 19.63 1.46
CA ARG A 24 -11.35 19.95 2.35
C ARG A 24 -10.02 20.10 1.61
N LEU A 25 -9.82 19.30 0.56
CA LEU A 25 -8.64 19.39 -0.29
C LEU A 25 -8.70 20.64 -1.18
N ASP A 26 -9.86 20.92 -1.78
CA ASP A 26 -10.07 22.06 -2.68
C ASP A 26 -9.98 23.41 -1.93
N SER A 27 -10.45 23.45 -0.68
CA SER A 27 -10.29 24.62 0.19
C SER A 27 -8.88 24.78 0.78
N GLY A 28 -8.00 23.78 0.60
CA GLY A 28 -6.67 23.74 1.21
C GLY A 28 -6.69 23.55 2.73
N ALA A 29 -7.83 23.16 3.32
CA ALA A 29 -7.95 22.89 4.74
C ALA A 29 -7.10 21.70 5.19
N ILE A 30 -6.83 20.75 4.29
CA ILE A 30 -5.91 19.63 4.49
C ILE A 30 -5.03 19.43 3.25
N THR A 31 -3.87 18.80 3.44
CA THR A 31 -3.03 18.33 2.32
C THR A 31 -3.42 16.92 1.88
N LEU A 32 -2.95 16.50 0.70
CA LEU A 32 -3.10 15.11 0.26
C LEU A 32 -2.43 14.11 1.22
N ALA A 33 -1.33 14.51 1.86
CA ALA A 33 -0.64 13.70 2.86
C ALA A 33 -1.49 13.54 4.14
N ASN A 34 -2.11 14.62 4.62
CA ASN A 34 -3.05 14.55 5.74
C ASN A 34 -4.24 13.66 5.39
N PHE A 35 -4.82 13.81 4.20
CA PHE A 35 -5.89 12.94 3.74
C PHE A 35 -5.49 11.46 3.79
N ALA A 36 -4.33 11.09 3.23
CA ALA A 36 -3.87 9.71 3.26
C ALA A 36 -3.67 9.16 4.69
N LEU A 37 -3.15 9.99 5.60
CA LEU A 37 -3.02 9.64 7.01
C LEU A 37 -4.37 9.41 7.68
N GLU A 38 -5.32 10.34 7.52
CA GLU A 38 -6.66 10.23 8.11
C GLU A 38 -7.41 9.00 7.59
N ILE A 39 -7.28 8.66 6.30
CA ILE A 39 -7.84 7.43 5.75
C ILE A 39 -7.27 6.21 6.46
N GLY A 40 -5.95 6.13 6.63
CA GLY A 40 -5.32 5.01 7.34
C GLY A 40 -5.74 4.91 8.81
N LEU A 41 -5.81 6.05 9.52
CA LEU A 41 -6.21 6.09 10.94
C LEU A 41 -7.69 5.77 11.15
N GLY A 42 -8.54 6.12 10.17
CA GLY A 42 -9.98 5.87 10.20
C GLY A 42 -10.38 4.47 9.73
N ALA A 43 -9.45 3.58 9.38
CA ALA A 43 -9.74 2.26 8.86
C ALA A 43 -10.52 1.40 9.89
N GLN A 44 -11.65 0.82 9.48
CA GLN A 44 -12.53 -0.01 10.31
C GLN A 44 -13.11 -1.17 9.48
N GLY A 45 -13.69 -2.18 10.15
CA GLY A 45 -14.30 -3.33 9.46
C GLY A 45 -13.31 -4.05 8.54
N ASP A 46 -13.68 -4.22 7.27
CA ASP A 46 -12.83 -4.87 6.27
C ASP A 46 -11.60 -4.02 5.90
N ASP A 47 -11.65 -2.70 6.05
CA ASP A 47 -10.53 -1.81 5.72
C ASP A 47 -9.34 -2.03 6.64
N ILE A 48 -9.58 -2.19 7.94
CA ILE A 48 -8.50 -2.45 8.90
C ILE A 48 -7.91 -3.84 8.69
N ILE A 49 -8.70 -4.81 8.22
CA ILE A 49 -8.20 -6.14 7.82
C ILE A 49 -7.31 -6.01 6.59
N ALA A 50 -7.75 -5.30 5.55
CA ALA A 50 -6.99 -5.08 4.34
C ALA A 50 -5.67 -4.36 4.60
N LEU A 51 -5.71 -3.29 5.40
CA LEU A 51 -4.52 -2.53 5.77
C LEU A 51 -3.53 -3.40 6.56
N ARG A 52 -3.99 -4.19 7.54
CA ARG A 52 -3.11 -5.09 8.31
C ARG A 52 -2.50 -6.21 7.46
N ASN A 53 -3.25 -6.75 6.52
CA ASN A 53 -2.76 -7.79 5.61
C ASN A 53 -1.65 -7.26 4.70
N LYS A 54 -1.82 -6.04 4.18
CA LYS A 54 -0.78 -5.34 3.42
C LYS A 54 0.45 -5.04 4.27
N LEU A 55 0.28 -4.51 5.49
CA LEU A 55 1.40 -4.25 6.40
C LEU A 55 2.19 -5.52 6.68
N THR A 56 1.50 -6.61 7.03
CA THR A 56 2.14 -7.92 7.27
C THR A 56 2.92 -8.41 6.03
N SER A 57 2.36 -8.23 4.84
CA SER A 57 3.01 -8.63 3.59
C SER A 57 4.20 -7.72 3.25
N ALA A 58 4.09 -6.41 3.49
CA ALA A 58 5.16 -5.44 3.32
C ALA A 58 6.33 -5.69 4.27
N ASP A 59 6.03 -6.02 5.53
CA ASP A 59 7.03 -6.37 6.55
C ASP A 59 7.78 -7.64 6.14
N LEU A 60 7.06 -8.67 5.70
CA LEU A 60 7.69 -9.91 5.22
C LEU A 60 8.59 -9.65 4.01
N PHE A 61 8.11 -8.88 3.03
CA PHE A 61 8.91 -8.50 1.85
C PHE A 61 10.17 -7.74 2.23
N THR A 62 10.04 -6.72 3.07
CA THR A 62 11.16 -5.85 3.46
C THR A 62 12.20 -6.60 4.28
N ASN A 63 11.75 -7.49 5.18
CA ASN A 63 12.65 -8.34 5.96
C ASN A 63 13.37 -9.39 5.09
N SER A 64 12.80 -9.75 3.94
CA SER A 64 13.40 -10.72 3.01
C SER A 64 14.38 -10.08 2.02
N LEU A 65 14.58 -8.75 2.05
CA LEU A 65 15.66 -8.07 1.31
C LEU A 65 16.99 -8.14 2.10
N ASP A 66 17.41 -9.36 2.43
CA ASP A 66 18.52 -9.62 3.34
C ASP A 66 19.89 -9.73 2.63
N LEU A 67 19.90 -9.89 1.31
CA LEU A 67 21.12 -9.88 0.50
C LEU A 67 21.47 -8.47 -0.04
N PRO A 68 22.77 -8.16 -0.20
CA PRO A 68 23.21 -6.90 -0.82
C PRO A 68 22.62 -6.66 -2.21
N GLU A 69 22.52 -7.70 -3.03
CA GLU A 69 22.01 -7.65 -4.40
C GLU A 69 20.52 -7.31 -4.43
N GLU A 70 19.73 -7.87 -3.51
CA GLU A 70 18.29 -7.62 -3.38
C GLU A 70 18.03 -6.17 -2.95
N ARG A 71 18.79 -5.66 -1.98
CA ARG A 71 18.70 -4.26 -1.56
C ARG A 71 19.12 -3.30 -2.67
N ALA A 72 20.15 -3.66 -3.44
CA ALA A 72 20.57 -2.86 -4.59
C ALA A 72 19.49 -2.83 -5.67
N ALA A 73 18.81 -3.95 -5.92
CA ALA A 73 17.70 -4.05 -6.86
C ALA A 73 16.45 -3.29 -6.38
N TYR A 74 16.17 -3.30 -5.07
CA TYR A 74 15.04 -2.56 -4.49
C TYR A 74 15.38 -1.08 -4.21
N SER A 75 15.82 -0.35 -5.24
CA SER A 75 16.21 1.06 -5.16
C SER A 75 15.58 1.93 -6.25
N GLY A 76 15.18 3.14 -5.88
CA GLY A 76 14.60 4.13 -6.79
C GLY A 76 13.13 3.92 -7.15
N GLU A 77 12.63 4.76 -8.06
CA GLU A 77 11.20 4.85 -8.39
C GLU A 77 10.63 3.57 -9.02
N SER A 78 11.42 2.87 -9.84
CA SER A 78 11.00 1.62 -10.48
C SER A 78 10.76 0.51 -9.46
N ALA A 79 11.67 0.35 -8.50
CA ALA A 79 11.51 -0.60 -7.40
C ALA A 79 10.34 -0.22 -6.48
N ALA A 80 10.17 1.07 -6.19
CA ALA A 80 9.02 1.55 -5.42
C ALA A 80 7.69 1.27 -6.15
N LEU A 81 7.65 1.39 -7.49
CA LEU A 81 6.49 1.01 -8.29
C LEU A 81 6.25 -0.51 -8.26
N PHE A 82 7.30 -1.31 -8.38
CA PHE A 82 7.23 -2.76 -8.25
C PHE A 82 6.61 -3.17 -6.91
N GLY A 83 7.15 -2.65 -5.80
CA GLY A 83 6.65 -2.93 -4.46
C GLY A 83 5.17 -2.54 -4.28
N ARG A 84 4.76 -1.37 -4.78
CA ARG A 84 3.34 -0.94 -4.75
C ARG A 84 2.43 -1.87 -5.55
N ASN A 85 2.87 -2.31 -6.73
CA ASN A 85 2.10 -3.22 -7.57
C ASN A 85 1.95 -4.59 -6.90
N TRP A 86 3.05 -5.14 -6.39
CA TRP A 86 3.03 -6.39 -5.64
C TRP A 86 2.12 -6.32 -4.40
N LEU A 87 2.22 -5.23 -3.63
CA LEU A 87 1.36 -4.99 -2.46
C LEU A 87 -0.13 -4.86 -2.81
N SER A 88 -0.47 -4.51 -4.06
CA SER A 88 -1.86 -4.37 -4.49
C SER A 88 -2.59 -5.70 -4.56
N ASP A 89 -1.88 -6.83 -4.62
CA ASP A 89 -2.48 -8.17 -4.63
C ASP A 89 -2.99 -8.61 -3.24
N PHE A 90 -2.55 -7.93 -2.18
CA PHE A 90 -2.95 -8.23 -0.80
C PHE A 90 -4.04 -7.30 -0.31
N GLY A 91 -5.06 -7.88 0.32
CA GLY A 91 -6.19 -7.18 0.91
C GLY A 91 -7.04 -8.16 1.73
N THR A 92 -7.50 -9.23 1.10
CA THR A 92 -8.20 -10.32 1.82
C THR A 92 -7.27 -11.43 2.32
N THR A 93 -6.03 -11.45 1.85
CA THR A 93 -5.01 -12.44 2.18
C THR A 93 -3.69 -11.78 2.59
N VAL A 94 -2.88 -12.53 3.33
CA VAL A 94 -1.48 -12.19 3.63
C VAL A 94 -0.55 -12.92 2.68
N SER A 95 0.62 -12.33 2.40
CA SER A 95 1.65 -13.01 1.64
C SER A 95 2.23 -14.22 2.37
N THR A 96 2.89 -15.10 1.62
CA THR A 96 3.68 -16.23 2.13
C THR A 96 5.15 -16.01 1.78
N GLN A 97 6.07 -16.70 2.47
CA GLN A 97 7.49 -16.61 2.14
C GLN A 97 7.76 -16.95 0.67
N ALA A 98 7.13 -18.02 0.15
CA ALA A 98 7.31 -18.42 -1.25
C ALA A 98 6.87 -17.34 -2.26
N TRP A 99 5.85 -16.55 -1.95
CA TRP A 99 5.44 -15.43 -2.82
C TRP A 99 6.37 -14.23 -2.73
N VAL A 100 6.94 -13.98 -1.54
CA VAL A 100 7.97 -12.96 -1.36
C VAL A 100 9.25 -13.34 -2.11
N ASP A 101 9.72 -14.58 -1.95
CA ASP A 101 10.93 -15.07 -2.62
C ASP A 101 10.79 -14.99 -4.15
N ALA A 102 9.61 -15.36 -4.68
CA ALA A 102 9.32 -15.24 -6.11
C ALA A 102 9.33 -13.77 -6.60
N ALA A 103 8.78 -12.85 -5.80
CA ALA A 103 8.78 -11.44 -6.13
C ALA A 103 10.20 -10.85 -6.12
N ILE A 104 10.99 -11.13 -5.08
CA ILE A 104 12.38 -10.66 -4.98
C ILE A 104 13.24 -11.25 -6.10
N SER A 105 13.04 -12.53 -6.44
CA SER A 105 13.72 -13.15 -7.59
C SER A 105 13.44 -12.40 -8.90
N SER A 106 12.20 -11.98 -9.14
CA SER A 106 11.83 -11.19 -10.34
C SER A 106 12.38 -9.76 -10.35
N LEU A 107 12.70 -9.22 -9.17
CA LEU A 107 13.25 -7.88 -9.02
C LEU A 107 14.77 -7.85 -9.32
N VAL A 108 15.47 -8.94 -8.99
CA VAL A 108 16.92 -9.07 -9.16
C VAL A 108 17.31 -9.58 -10.56
N SER A 109 16.40 -10.26 -11.26
CA SER A 109 16.60 -10.81 -12.62
C SER A 109 16.57 -9.74 -13.72
#